data_AF-A0A2H9LLE0-F1
#
_entry.id   AF-A0A2H9LLE0-F1
#
_cell.length_a   1.000
_cell.length_b   1.000
_cell.length_c   1.000
_cell.angle_alpha   90.00
_cell.angle_beta   90.00
_cell.angle_gamma   90.00
#
_symmetry.space_group_name_H-M   'P 1'
#
loop_
_entity.id
_entity.type
_entity.pdbx_description
1 polymer ?
#
loop_
_entity_poly.entity_id
_entity_poly.type
_entity_poly.pdbx_seq_one_letter_code
_entity_poly.pdbx_strand_id
1 'polypeptide(L)'
;MHYNCFLCVYMYRVVLEVVHVPQKCAVNYKVGDKIVIDDASIVLQESDNVCLYALSSLTPYLTCLSRELAEDDWMSKVTELSCQDSHDPVKFKVTRVKRRQTTE
;
A
#
# COMPACT_ATOMS: atom_id res chain seq x y z
N MET A 1 8.08 -15.36 23.86
CA MET A 1 9.18 -14.53 23.32
C MET A 1 8.70 -13.10 23.38
N HIS A 2 9.21 -12.34 24.37
CA HIS A 2 8.89 -10.94 24.55
C HIS A 2 9.71 -10.13 23.56
N TYR A 3 9.06 -9.59 22.52
CA TYR A 3 9.68 -8.58 21.67
C TYR A 3 9.31 -7.21 22.25
N ASN A 4 10.30 -6.55 22.85
CA ASN A 4 10.22 -5.14 23.26
C ASN A 4 9.71 -4.31 22.07
N CYS A 5 8.52 -3.72 22.18
CA CYS A 5 7.94 -2.79 21.21
C CYS A 5 8.62 -1.41 21.34
N PHE A 6 9.94 -1.35 21.12
CA PHE A 6 10.71 -0.10 21.18
C PHE A 6 10.78 0.61 19.81
N LEU A 7 10.10 0.08 18.79
CA LEU A 7 10.16 0.55 17.40
C LEU A 7 8.76 0.46 16.75
N CYS A 8 7.78 1.23 17.23
CA CYS A 8 6.56 1.47 16.47
C CYS A 8 6.87 2.42 15.30
N VAL A 9 7.74 2.01 14.37
CA VAL A 9 8.10 2.77 13.17
C VAL A 9 6.90 2.78 12.21
N TYR A 10 6.15 1.68 12.16
CA TYR A 10 4.98 1.52 11.30
C TYR A 10 3.69 1.86 12.06
N MET A 11 3.21 3.08 11.89
CA MET A 11 2.02 3.63 12.56
C MET A 11 0.74 3.46 11.75
N TYR A 12 0.86 3.19 10.46
CA TYR A 12 -0.26 3.08 9.53
C TYR A 12 -0.24 1.75 8.80
N ARG A 13 -1.43 1.17 8.65
CA ARG A 13 -1.74 0.15 7.67
C ARG A 13 -2.05 0.83 6.34
N VAL A 14 -1.49 0.36 5.23
CA VAL A 14 -1.70 0.96 3.91
C VAL A 14 -2.58 0.05 3.07
N VAL A 15 -3.68 0.59 2.56
CA VAL A 15 -4.59 -0.09 1.65
C VAL A 15 -4.45 0.56 0.28
N LEU A 16 -4.08 -0.25 -0.71
CA LEU A 16 -4.06 0.14 -2.12
C LEU A 16 -5.29 -0.45 -2.79
N GLU A 17 -6.25 0.40 -3.13
CA GLU A 17 -7.50 0.00 -3.78
C GLU A 17 -7.46 0.35 -5.26
N VAL A 18 -7.75 -0.61 -6.13
CA VAL A 18 -7.79 -0.39 -7.57
C VAL A 18 -8.96 0.51 -7.94
N VAL A 19 -8.67 1.66 -8.55
CA VAL A 19 -9.67 2.63 -9.01
C VAL A 19 -9.77 2.74 -10.53
N HIS A 20 -8.75 2.27 -11.25
CA HIS A 20 -8.74 2.20 -12.71
C HIS A 20 -7.99 0.95 -13.17
N VAL A 21 -8.54 0.29 -14.18
CA VAL A 21 -7.95 -0.89 -14.81
C VAL A 21 -7.91 -0.65 -16.33
N PRO A 22 -6.77 -0.91 -16.99
CA PRO A 22 -6.68 -0.83 -18.44
C PRO A 22 -7.48 -1.91 -19.14
N GLN A 23 -7.63 -1.78 -20.46
CA GLN A 23 -8.26 -2.82 -21.30
C GLN A 23 -7.57 -4.19 -21.18
N LYS A 24 -6.26 -4.22 -20.90
CA LYS A 24 -5.48 -5.44 -20.70
C LYS A 24 -4.62 -5.34 -19.45
N CYS A 25 -4.86 -6.22 -18.49
CA CYS A 25 -4.02 -6.40 -17.31
C CYS A 25 -3.62 -7.88 -17.19
N ALA A 26 -2.32 -8.16 -17.03
CA ALA A 26 -1.81 -9.54 -16.98
C ALA A 26 -2.40 -10.39 -15.85
N VAL A 27 -2.70 -9.75 -14.70
CA VAL A 27 -3.28 -10.39 -13.51
C VAL A 27 -4.80 -10.20 -13.45
N ASN A 28 -5.38 -9.51 -14.44
CA ASN A 28 -6.83 -9.28 -14.54
C ASN A 28 -7.43 -8.59 -13.29
N TYR A 29 -6.77 -7.54 -12.82
CA TYR A 29 -7.29 -6.68 -11.75
C TYR A 29 -8.70 -6.19 -12.06
N LYS A 30 -9.50 -5.96 -11.02
CA LYS A 30 -10.82 -5.32 -11.10
C LYS A 30 -10.86 -4.08 -10.24
N VAL A 31 -11.70 -3.11 -10.61
CA VAL A 31 -11.98 -1.95 -9.75
C VAL A 31 -12.54 -2.46 -8.42
N GLY A 32 -11.95 -1.99 -7.32
CA GLY A 32 -12.25 -2.43 -5.97
C GLY A 32 -11.32 -3.51 -5.41
N ASP A 33 -10.51 -4.19 -6.23
CA ASP A 33 -9.48 -5.12 -5.76
C ASP A 33 -8.47 -4.38 -4.86
N LYS A 34 -7.95 -5.07 -3.84
CA LYS A 34 -7.06 -4.47 -2.85
C LYS A 34 -5.73 -5.20 -2.71
N ILE A 35 -4.70 -4.43 -2.41
CA ILE A 35 -3.45 -4.90 -1.81
C ILE A 35 -3.34 -4.24 -0.45
N VAL A 36 -3.23 -5.05 0.60
CA VAL A 36 -3.17 -4.55 1.96
C VAL A 36 -1.80 -4.80 2.55
N ILE A 37 -1.15 -3.71 2.97
CA ILE A 37 0.17 -3.71 3.58
C ILE A 37 0.01 -3.40 5.06
N ASP A 38 0.55 -4.28 5.89
CA ASP A 38 0.65 -4.07 7.31
C ASP A 38 2.09 -4.34 7.74
N ASP A 39 2.74 -3.31 8.27
CA ASP A 39 4.16 -3.32 8.60
C ASP A 39 5.03 -3.52 7.34
N ALA A 40 6.05 -4.36 7.42
CA ALA A 40 6.81 -4.91 6.32
C ALA A 40 6.13 -6.12 5.62
N SER A 41 4.83 -6.38 5.84
CA SER A 41 4.14 -7.56 5.32
C SER A 41 2.94 -7.23 4.43
N ILE A 42 2.66 -8.08 3.44
CA ILE A 42 1.41 -8.07 2.68
C ILE A 42 0.42 -8.98 3.41
N VAL A 43 -0.76 -8.44 3.75
CA VAL A 43 -1.84 -9.22 4.39
C VAL A 43 -2.65 -9.90 3.30
N LEU A 44 -2.24 -11.11 2.94
CA LEU A 44 -2.84 -11.87 1.83
C LEU A 44 -4.32 -12.16 2.02
N GLN A 45 -4.78 -12.39 3.25
CA GLN A 45 -6.18 -12.69 3.57
C GLN A 45 -7.12 -11.50 3.31
N GLU A 46 -6.57 -10.29 3.24
CA GLU A 46 -7.32 -9.05 2.98
C GLU A 46 -6.95 -8.43 1.62
N SER A 47 -6.12 -9.12 0.84
CA SER A 47 -5.72 -8.70 -0.50
C SER A 47 -6.38 -9.62 -1.53
N ASP A 48 -6.97 -9.04 -2.57
CA ASP A 48 -7.67 -9.82 -3.61
C ASP A 48 -6.67 -10.35 -4.65
N ASN A 49 -5.76 -9.49 -5.11
CA ASN A 49 -4.78 -9.82 -6.15
C ASN A 49 -3.47 -9.07 -5.91
N VAL A 50 -2.35 -9.79 -5.98
CA VAL A 50 -1.02 -9.22 -5.80
C VAL A 50 -0.18 -9.43 -7.06
N CYS A 51 -0.09 -8.41 -7.89
CA CYS A 51 0.71 -8.42 -9.11
C CYS A 51 2.16 -8.04 -8.80
N LEU A 52 3.10 -8.94 -9.11
CA LEU A 52 4.54 -8.68 -8.92
C LEU A 52 5.02 -7.46 -9.72
N TYR A 53 4.47 -7.25 -10.92
CA TYR A 53 4.80 -6.10 -11.75
C TYR A 53 4.34 -4.78 -11.10
N ALA A 54 3.14 -4.75 -10.53
CA ALA A 54 2.67 -3.58 -9.77
C ALA A 54 3.51 -3.38 -8.49
N LEU A 55 3.77 -4.44 -7.73
CA LEU A 55 4.58 -4.35 -6.51
C LEU A 55 5.95 -3.71 -6.75
N SER A 56 6.62 -4.02 -7.85
CA SER A 56 7.95 -3.47 -8.12
C SER A 56 7.98 -1.93 -8.21
N SER A 57 6.93 -1.29 -8.72
CA SER A 57 6.83 0.18 -8.76
C SER A 57 6.22 0.78 -7.49
N LEU A 58 5.40 0.02 -6.77
CA LEU A 58 4.73 0.47 -5.55
C LEU A 58 5.64 0.40 -4.31
N THR A 59 6.52 -0.60 -4.24
CA THR A 59 7.39 -0.90 -3.07
C THR A 59 8.16 0.31 -2.53
N PRO A 60 8.76 1.19 -3.36
CA PRO A 60 9.48 2.36 -2.87
C PRO A 60 8.62 3.29 -1.99
N TYR A 61 7.31 3.32 -2.20
CA TYR A 61 6.38 4.18 -1.48
C TYR A 61 5.86 3.53 -0.19
N LEU A 62 5.68 2.20 -0.18
CA LEU A 62 4.95 1.49 0.88
C LEU A 62 5.53 1.72 2.27
N THR A 63 6.85 1.60 2.41
CA THR A 63 7.52 1.75 3.71
C THR A 63 7.37 3.15 4.28
N CYS A 64 7.35 4.17 3.42
CA CYS A 64 7.16 5.57 3.80
C CYS A 64 5.69 5.82 4.18
N LEU A 65 4.75 5.36 3.37
CA LEU A 65 3.31 5.52 3.60
C LEU A 65 2.82 4.84 4.90
N SER A 66 3.50 3.77 5.34
CA SER A 66 3.20 3.09 6.60
C SER A 66 3.71 3.84 7.85
N ARG A 67 4.48 4.93 7.70
CA ARG A 67 5.05 5.72 8.80
C ARG A 67 4.25 7.01 9.01
N GLU A 68 4.53 7.73 10.09
CA GLU A 68 4.11 9.12 10.22
C GLU A 68 4.90 9.98 9.22
N LEU A 69 4.22 10.91 8.56
CA LEU A 69 4.80 11.78 7.55
C LEU A 69 4.63 13.22 7.98
N ALA A 70 5.67 14.05 7.78
CA ALA A 70 5.55 15.48 8.00
C ALA A 70 4.57 16.08 6.98
N GLU A 71 3.84 17.12 7.39
CA GLU A 71 2.81 17.74 6.56
C GLU A 71 3.38 18.41 5.29
N ASP A 72 4.62 18.88 5.37
CA ASP A 72 5.35 19.50 4.27
C ASP A 72 6.07 18.49 3.35
N ASP A 73 6.13 17.20 3.74
CA ASP A 73 6.68 16.14 2.89
C ASP A 73 5.77 15.90 1.67
N TRP A 74 6.35 15.82 0.47
CA TRP A 74 5.62 15.51 -0.75
C TRP A 74 4.93 14.13 -0.68
N MET A 75 5.50 13.19 0.08
CA MET A 75 4.91 11.87 0.31
C MET A 75 3.58 11.93 1.05
N SER A 76 3.34 12.95 1.88
CA SER A 76 2.07 13.12 2.61
C SER A 76 0.88 13.41 1.67
N LYS A 77 1.17 13.87 0.45
CA LYS A 77 0.19 14.27 -0.57
C LYS A 77 -0.06 13.18 -1.61
N VAL A 78 0.66 12.05 -1.54
CA VAL A 78 0.47 10.91 -2.42
C VAL A 78 -0.86 10.23 -2.09
N THR A 79 -1.82 10.35 -3.00
CA THR A 79 -3.18 9.76 -2.88
C THR A 79 -3.47 8.68 -3.91
N GLU A 80 -2.67 8.63 -4.98
CA GLU A 80 -2.76 7.64 -6.06
C GLU A 80 -1.35 7.16 -6.42
N LEU A 81 -1.23 5.85 -6.65
CA LEU A 81 -0.05 5.22 -7.21
C LEU A 81 -0.44 4.38 -8.43
N SER A 82 0.54 3.97 -9.23
CA SER A 82 0.29 3.23 -10.46
C SER A 82 1.28 2.07 -10.63
N CYS A 83 0.85 1.01 -11.31
CA CYS A 83 1.81 0.03 -11.82
C CYS A 83 2.69 0.67 -12.90
N GLN A 84 3.86 0.09 -13.17
CA GLN A 84 4.82 0.62 -14.16
C GLN A 84 4.48 0.31 -15.63
N ASP A 85 3.20 0.05 -15.94
CA ASP A 85 2.79 -0.07 -17.34
C ASP A 85 2.92 1.30 -18.02
N SER A 86 3.61 1.35 -19.15
CA SER A 86 3.91 2.59 -19.86
C SER A 86 2.77 3.09 -20.75
N HIS A 87 1.76 2.27 -21.01
CA HIS A 87 0.67 2.60 -21.92
C HIS A 87 -0.60 3.01 -21.16
N ASP A 88 -1.10 2.12 -20.29
CA ASP A 88 -2.31 2.35 -19.52
C ASP A 88 -2.18 1.61 -18.19
N PRO A 89 -1.68 2.27 -17.13
CA PRO A 89 -1.40 1.60 -15.87
C PRO A 89 -2.65 1.41 -15.02
N VAL A 90 -2.67 0.31 -14.26
CA VAL A 90 -3.59 0.14 -13.14
C VAL A 90 -3.29 1.21 -12.10
N LYS A 91 -4.32 1.92 -11.67
CA LYS A 91 -4.21 2.98 -10.65
C LYS A 91 -4.78 2.50 -9.33
N PHE A 92 -4.05 2.82 -8.27
CA PHE A 92 -4.35 2.43 -6.91
C PHE A 92 -4.54 3.69 -6.08
N LYS A 93 -5.73 3.84 -5.50
CA LYS A 93 -5.97 4.81 -4.44
C LYS A 93 -5.27 4.36 -3.17
N VAL A 94 -4.51 5.26 -2.56
CA VAL A 94 -3.79 5.03 -1.31
C VAL A 94 -4.65 5.45 -0.13
N THR A 95 -4.87 4.54 0.82
CA THR A 95 -5.52 4.85 2.10
C THR A 95 -4.62 4.42 3.25
N ARG A 96 -4.34 5.34 4.19
CA ARG A 96 -3.54 5.08 5.39
C ARG A 96 -4.49 4.96 6.59
N VAL A 97 -4.50 3.81 7.25
CA VAL A 97 -5.34 3.51 8.42
C VAL A 97 -4.45 3.47 9.66
N LYS A 98 -4.64 4.41 10.58
CA LYS A 98 -3.84 4.50 11.81
C LYS A 98 -4.06 3.26 12.68
N ARG A 99 -2.98 2.64 13.13
CA ARG A 99 -3.03 1.52 14.07
C ARG A 99 -3.45 2.03 15.46
N ARG A 100 -4.26 1.26 16.18
CA ARG A 100 -4.41 1.43 17.62
C ARG A 100 -3.17 0.85 18.28
N GLN A 101 -2.47 1.65 19.08
CA GLN A 101 -1.39 1.13 19.92
C GLN A 101 -2.04 0.28 21.03
N THR A 102 -1.83 -1.03 20.98
CA THR A 102 -2.07 -1.88 22.16
C THR A 102 -0.97 -1.58 23.16
N THR A 103 -1.32 -0.86 24.22
CA THR A 103 -0.48 -0.77 25.42
C THR A 103 -0.62 -2.11 26.13
N GLU A 104 0.38 -2.98 25.99
CA GLU A 104 0.58 -4.13 26.88
C GLU A 104 1.40 -3.70 28.11
#